data_AF-A0A640TY95-F1
#
_entry.id   AF-A0A640TY95-F1
#
_cell.length_a   1.000
_cell.length_b   1.000
_cell.length_c   1.000
_cell.angle_alpha   90.00
_cell.angle_beta   90.00
_cell.angle_gamma   90.00
#
_symmetry.space_group_name_H-M   'P 1'
#
loop_
_entity.id
_entity.type
_entity.pdbx_description
1 polymer ?
#
loop_
_entity_poly.entity_id
_entity_poly.type
_entity_poly.pdbx_seq_one_letter_code
_entity_poly.pdbx_strand_id
1 'polypeptide(L)'
;MEVGALATRRASVGRELIRATPIIAWCLGMEYILCTVTRSLITTLDRTGISFVPFGPADPRRLSPDEAARWGTYYDQEPQVGVIPLNALDRLFSDATGRYSVTDLQLSISAMEVAGHAGH
;
A
#
# COMPACT_ATOMS: atom_id res chain seq x y z
N MET A 1 4.73 -10.88 3.48
CA MET A 1 3.29 -10.95 3.77
C MET A 1 2.63 -9.76 3.09
N GLU A 2 1.69 -9.97 2.18
CA GLU A 2 0.96 -8.88 1.56
C GLU A 2 -0.02 -8.24 2.53
N VAL A 3 -0.17 -6.92 2.46
CA VAL A 3 -1.13 -6.14 3.24
C VAL A 3 -2.57 -6.65 3.04
N GLY A 4 -2.87 -7.29 1.90
CA GLY A 4 -4.18 -7.91 1.61
C GLY A 4 -4.53 -9.14 2.45
N ALA A 5 -3.55 -9.94 2.87
CA ALA A 5 -3.79 -11.15 3.67
C ALA A 5 -4.08 -10.85 5.15
N LEU A 6 -3.64 -9.69 5.66
CA LEU A 6 -3.94 -9.24 7.02
C LEU A 6 -5.31 -8.54 7.12
N ALA A 7 -5.82 -7.98 6.03
CA ALA A 7 -7.14 -7.32 6.01
C ALA A 7 -8.32 -8.30 6.12
N THR A 8 -8.11 -9.58 5.81
CA THR A 8 -9.18 -10.59 5.68
C THR A 8 -9.59 -11.27 6.99
N ARG A 9 -8.87 -11.10 8.11
CA ARG A 9 -9.25 -11.77 9.38
C ARG A 9 -10.15 -10.93 10.29
N ARG A 10 -10.06 -9.59 10.25
CA ARG A 10 -11.00 -8.64 10.88
C ARG A 10 -10.90 -7.29 10.15
N ALA A 11 -12.03 -6.75 9.67
CA ALA A 11 -12.06 -5.45 8.96
C ALA A 11 -11.43 -4.29 9.75
N SER A 12 -11.42 -4.37 11.09
CA SER A 12 -10.73 -3.41 11.96
C SER A 12 -9.20 -3.46 11.81
N VAL A 13 -8.60 -4.65 11.67
CA VAL A 13 -7.14 -4.83 11.56
C VAL A 13 -6.62 -4.30 10.24
N GLY A 14 -7.34 -4.55 9.14
CA GLY A 14 -6.98 -4.00 7.82
C GLY A 14 -6.99 -2.47 7.82
N ARG A 15 -7.98 -1.85 8.48
CA ARG A 15 -8.07 -0.38 8.57
C ARG A 15 -6.94 0.23 9.40
N GLU A 16 -6.55 -0.42 10.50
CA GLU A 16 -5.44 0.07 11.32
C GLU A 16 -4.09 -0.04 10.58
N LEU A 17 -3.87 -1.09 9.79
CA LEU A 17 -2.67 -1.18 8.94
C LEU A 17 -2.65 -0.06 7.89
N ILE A 18 -3.78 0.20 7.23
CA ILE A 18 -3.91 1.29 6.25
C ILE A 18 -3.52 2.65 6.86
N ARG A 19 -3.85 2.89 8.14
CA ARG A 19 -3.47 4.14 8.84
C ARG A 19 -2.03 4.14 9.35
N ALA A 20 -1.56 3.02 9.90
CA ALA A 20 -0.25 2.95 10.53
C ALA A 20 0.90 2.97 9.51
N THR A 21 0.72 2.30 8.35
CA THR A 21 1.79 2.19 7.35
C THR A 21 2.30 3.55 6.84
N PRO A 22 1.44 4.52 6.45
CA PRO A 22 1.91 5.85 6.05
C PRO A 22 2.60 6.64 7.17
N ILE A 23 2.12 6.51 8.41
CA ILE A 23 2.73 7.16 9.58
C ILE A 23 4.14 6.62 9.80
N ILE A 24 4.30 5.31 9.75
CA ILE A 24 5.59 4.65 9.89
C ILE A 24 6.54 5.07 8.77
N ALA A 25 6.08 5.04 7.51
CA ALA A 25 6.90 5.44 6.36
C ALA A 25 7.39 6.88 6.49
N TRP A 26 6.53 7.79 6.98
CA TRP A 26 6.92 9.18 7.26
C TRP A 26 7.95 9.28 8.37
N CYS A 27 7.77 8.55 9.48
CA CYS A 27 8.76 8.51 10.58
C CYS A 27 10.12 7.96 10.12
N LEU A 28 10.15 7.12 9.08
CA LEU A 28 11.37 6.60 8.46
C LEU A 28 12.00 7.59 7.46
N GLY A 29 11.42 8.78 7.27
CA GLY A 29 11.93 9.81 6.35
C GLY A 29 11.55 9.58 4.88
N MET A 30 10.57 8.72 4.60
CA MET A 30 10.07 8.52 3.24
C MET A 30 9.16 9.68 2.82
N GLU A 31 9.11 9.94 1.51
CA GLU A 31 8.25 10.99 0.95
C GLU A 31 6.95 10.44 0.34
N TYR A 32 6.99 9.21 -0.17
CA TYR A 32 5.88 8.56 -0.86
C TYR A 32 5.84 7.06 -0.57
N ILE A 33 4.65 6.47 -0.62
CA ILE A 33 4.48 5.02 -0.75
C ILE A 33 4.05 4.72 -2.18
N LEU A 34 4.86 3.97 -2.94
CA LEU A 34 4.47 3.38 -4.22
C LEU A 34 3.70 2.08 -3.97
N CYS A 35 2.52 1.95 -4.54
CA CYS A 35 1.70 0.75 -4.35
C CYS A 35 0.78 0.47 -5.53
N THR A 36 0.31 -0.78 -5.57
CA THR A 36 -0.76 -1.24 -6.45
C THR A 36 -1.99 -1.50 -5.60
N VAL A 37 -3.10 -0.86 -5.91
CA VAL A 37 -4.32 -0.87 -5.08
C VAL A 37 -5.56 -1.13 -5.92
N THR A 38 -6.51 -1.90 -5.38
CA THR A 38 -7.81 -2.12 -6.03
C THR A 38 -8.74 -0.93 -5.79
N ARG A 39 -9.81 -0.80 -6.58
CA ARG A 39 -10.80 0.28 -6.43
C ARG A 39 -11.47 0.32 -5.04
N SER A 40 -11.68 -0.85 -4.45
CA SER A 40 -12.22 -0.99 -3.08
C SER A 40 -11.24 -0.42 -2.04
N LEU A 41 -9.94 -0.67 -2.22
CA LEU A 41 -8.91 -0.13 -1.35
C LEU A 41 -8.73 1.38 -1.52
N ILE A 42 -8.80 1.91 -2.75
CA ILE A 42 -8.80 3.37 -3.00
C ILE A 42 -9.92 4.05 -2.21
N THR A 43 -11.15 3.50 -2.27
CA THR A 43 -12.29 4.01 -1.50
C THR A 43 -12.02 3.97 0.01
N THR A 44 -11.33 2.93 0.48
CA THR A 44 -10.98 2.78 1.90
C THR A 44 -9.94 3.82 2.33
N LEU A 45 -8.93 4.06 1.50
CA LEU A 45 -7.88 5.07 1.73
C LEU A 45 -8.50 6.47 1.84
N ASP A 46 -9.36 6.82 0.89
CA ASP A 46 -10.05 8.13 0.86
C ASP A 46 -10.88 8.38 2.12
N ARG A 47 -11.64 7.36 2.57
CA ARG A 47 -12.42 7.40 3.83
C ARG A 47 -11.56 7.53 5.09
N THR A 48 -10.26 7.28 5.00
CA THR A 48 -9.31 7.46 6.10
C THR A 48 -8.49 8.74 5.97
N GLY A 49 -8.79 9.59 4.98
CA GLY A 49 -8.05 10.84 4.72
C GLY A 49 -6.71 10.62 4.04
N ILE A 50 -6.49 9.43 3.44
CA ILE A 50 -5.26 9.10 2.72
C ILE A 50 -5.55 9.28 1.22
N SER A 51 -4.85 10.23 0.60
CA SER A 51 -4.96 10.49 -0.83
C SER A 51 -4.06 9.55 -1.62
N PHE A 52 -4.64 8.85 -2.61
CA PHE A 52 -3.90 8.05 -3.58
C PHE A 52 -3.88 8.76 -4.93
N VAL A 53 -2.69 8.93 -5.49
CA VAL A 53 -2.45 9.57 -6.79
C VAL A 53 -2.15 8.48 -7.82
N PRO A 54 -3.10 8.14 -8.72
CA PRO A 54 -2.91 7.08 -9.70
C PRO A 54 -1.93 7.50 -10.81
N PHE A 55 -1.07 6.56 -11.21
CA PHE A 55 -0.29 6.64 -12.46
C PHE A 55 -1.00 5.93 -13.62
N GLY A 56 -1.79 4.89 -13.32
CA GLY A 56 -2.58 4.16 -14.30
C GLY A 56 -2.93 2.74 -13.88
N PRO A 57 -3.66 1.99 -14.72
CA PRO A 57 -4.01 0.61 -14.42
C PRO A 57 -2.77 -0.28 -14.32
N ALA A 58 -2.78 -1.21 -13.39
CA ALA A 58 -1.76 -2.24 -13.30
C ALA A 58 -1.94 -3.23 -14.45
N ASP A 59 -0.88 -3.42 -15.25
CA ASP A 59 -0.92 -4.30 -16.41
C ASP A 59 -0.50 -5.73 -16.01
N PRO A 60 -1.40 -6.74 -16.04
CA PRO A 60 -1.05 -8.13 -15.72
C PRO A 60 -0.05 -8.73 -16.70
N ARG A 61 0.08 -8.17 -17.92
CA ARG A 61 1.04 -8.65 -18.93
C ARG A 61 2.50 -8.36 -18.55
N ARG A 62 2.74 -7.59 -17.48
CA ARG A 62 4.06 -7.37 -16.91
C ARG A 62 4.53 -8.49 -15.99
N LEU A 63 3.65 -9.42 -15.63
CA LEU A 63 3.97 -10.61 -14.85
C LEU A 63 4.24 -11.79 -15.77
N SER A 64 5.09 -12.72 -15.33
CA SER A 64 5.16 -14.03 -15.98
C SER A 64 3.81 -14.76 -15.85
N PRO A 65 3.47 -15.71 -16.74
CA PRO A 65 2.21 -16.45 -16.67
C PRO A 65 1.99 -17.14 -15.31
N ASP A 66 3.05 -17.72 -14.74
CA ASP A 66 2.98 -18.38 -13.42
C ASP A 66 2.71 -17.38 -12.29
N GLU A 67 3.33 -16.20 -12.34
CA GLU A 67 3.06 -15.13 -11.38
C GLU A 67 1.64 -14.61 -11.53
N ALA A 68 1.19 -14.33 -12.75
CA ALA A 68 -0.17 -13.86 -13.03
C ALA A 68 -1.23 -14.85 -12.51
N ALA A 69 -1.02 -16.16 -12.70
CA ALA A 69 -1.92 -17.20 -12.21
C ALA A 69 -2.05 -17.20 -10.67
N ARG A 70 -0.97 -16.87 -9.95
CA ARG A 70 -1.00 -16.79 -8.47
C ARG A 70 -1.86 -15.65 -7.94
N TRP A 71 -2.06 -14.61 -8.74
CA TRP A 71 -2.92 -13.47 -8.37
C TRP A 71 -4.42 -13.76 -8.55
N GLY A 72 -4.79 -14.86 -9.22
CA GLY A 72 -6.19 -15.25 -9.42
C GLY A 72 -7.02 -14.13 -10.02
N THR A 73 -8.14 -13.78 -9.37
CA THR A 73 -9.07 -12.73 -9.81
C THR A 73 -8.69 -11.31 -9.35
N TYR A 74 -7.47 -11.12 -8.84
CA TYR A 74 -7.03 -9.80 -8.37
C TYR A 74 -7.06 -8.74 -9.48
N TYR A 75 -6.58 -9.09 -10.68
CA TYR A 75 -6.56 -8.17 -11.82
C TYR A 75 -7.95 -7.91 -12.43
N ASP A 76 -8.94 -8.77 -12.16
CA ASP A 76 -10.35 -8.52 -12.51
C ASP A 76 -10.93 -7.32 -11.76
N GLN A 77 -10.28 -6.89 -10.66
CA GLN A 77 -10.69 -5.73 -9.86
C GLN A 77 -10.10 -4.39 -10.38
N GLU A 78 -9.53 -4.40 -11.59
CA GLU A 78 -8.91 -3.25 -12.25
C GLU A 78 -7.97 -2.44 -11.32
N PRO A 79 -6.96 -3.10 -10.72
CA PRO A 79 -6.05 -2.44 -9.80
C PRO A 79 -5.29 -1.29 -10.48
N GLN A 80 -4.97 -0.25 -9.71
CA GLN A 80 -4.24 0.94 -10.14
C GLN A 80 -2.87 0.97 -9.48
N VAL A 81 -1.84 1.33 -10.25
CA VAL A 81 -0.51 1.68 -9.74
C VAL A 81 -0.46 3.18 -9.49
N GLY A 82 0.13 3.59 -8.37
CA GLY A 82 0.26 5.00 -8.04
C GLY A 82 0.97 5.21 -6.71
N VAL A 83 0.90 6.43 -6.20
CA VAL A 83 1.60 6.81 -4.97
C VAL A 83 0.65 7.39 -3.92
N ILE A 84 1.02 7.22 -2.66
CA ILE A 84 0.47 7.97 -1.53
C ILE A 84 1.55 8.98 -1.11
N PRO A 85 1.37 10.28 -1.39
CA PRO A 85 2.27 11.32 -0.90
C PRO A 85 2.12 11.50 0.61
N LEU A 86 3.22 11.39 1.34
CA LEU A 86 3.19 11.40 2.81
C LEU A 86 3.12 12.82 3.38
N ASN A 87 3.60 13.81 2.63
CA ASN A 87 3.48 15.23 2.98
C ASN A 87 2.03 15.75 2.94
N ALA A 88 1.09 15.00 2.37
CA ALA A 88 -0.31 15.37 2.26
C ALA A 88 -1.17 14.73 3.37
N LEU A 89 -0.56 14.12 4.39
CA LEU A 89 -1.24 13.33 5.41
C LEU A 89 -1.49 14.09 6.73
N ASP A 90 -1.55 15.42 6.71
CA ASP A 90 -1.77 16.26 7.90
C ASP A 90 -2.95 15.81 8.77
N ARG A 91 -4.08 15.48 8.12
CA ARG A 91 -5.27 14.97 8.82
C ARG A 91 -5.04 13.62 9.48
N LEU A 92 -4.33 12.71 8.82
CA LEU A 92 -4.02 11.41 9.38
C LEU A 92 -3.13 11.56 10.62
N PHE A 93 -2.10 12.41 10.56
CA PHE A 93 -1.22 12.68 11.71
C PHE A 93 -1.96 13.36 12.87
N SER A 94 -2.81 14.33 12.58
CA SER A 94 -3.66 14.98 13.58
C SER A 94 -4.56 13.97 14.30
N ASP A 95 -5.27 13.12 13.55
CA ASP A 95 -6.20 12.12 14.10
C ASP A 95 -5.51 10.95 14.82
N ALA A 96 -4.24 10.71 14.46
CA ALA A 96 -3.37 9.68 15.02
C ALA A 96 -2.72 10.10 16.35
N THR A 97 -2.75 11.38 16.70
CA THR A 97 -2.12 11.90 17.93
C THR A 97 -2.72 11.20 19.15
N GLY A 98 -1.88 10.53 19.93
CA GLY A 98 -2.29 9.74 21.11
C GLY A 98 -2.96 8.39 20.82
N ARG A 99 -3.25 8.04 19.55
CA ARG A 99 -3.76 6.71 19.18
C ARG A 99 -2.66 5.66 19.04
N TYR A 100 -1.49 6.08 18.59
CA TYR A 100 -0.37 5.18 18.38
C TYR A 100 0.79 5.55 19.29
N SER A 101 1.29 4.57 20.05
CA SER A 101 2.60 4.62 20.69
C SER A 101 3.48 3.61 19.98
N VAL A 102 4.50 4.11 19.27
CA VAL A 102 5.47 3.24 18.59
C VAL A 102 6.65 3.07 19.54
N THR A 103 6.67 1.96 20.26
CA THR A 103 7.67 1.74 21.33
C THR A 103 8.84 0.88 20.85
N ASP A 104 8.59 -0.21 20.11
CA ASP A 104 9.62 -1.13 19.60
C ASP A 104 9.27 -1.59 18.17
N LEU A 105 9.45 -0.71 17.19
CA LEU A 105 9.18 -1.04 15.80
C LEU A 105 10.41 -1.63 15.12
N GLN A 106 10.46 -2.97 15.06
CA GLN A 106 11.42 -3.68 14.21
C GLN A 106 10.86 -3.85 12.81
N LEU A 107 11.41 -3.11 11.87
CA LEU A 107 11.05 -3.17 10.45
C LEU A 107 12.27 -3.58 9.64
N SER A 108 12.24 -4.80 9.11
CA SER A 108 13.27 -5.30 8.21
C SER A 108 12.72 -5.25 6.78
N ILE A 109 13.32 -4.39 5.95
CA ILE A 109 13.02 -4.34 4.52
C ILE A 109 13.95 -5.34 3.84
N SER A 110 13.41 -6.47 3.43
CA SER A 110 14.09 -7.32 2.45
C SER A 110 13.83 -6.70 1.07
N ALA A 111 14.90 -6.29 0.38
CA ALA A 111 14.78 -5.92 -1.02
C ALA A 111 14.19 -7.11 -1.78
N MET A 112 13.01 -6.93 -2.37
CA MET A 112 12.54 -7.80 -3.42
C MET A 112 13.28 -7.34 -4.66
N GLU A 113 14.15 -8.17 -5.24
CA GLU A 113 14.77 -7.86 -6.53
C GLU A 113 13.65 -7.54 -7.52
N VAL A 114 13.51 -6.26 -7.88
CA VAL A 114 12.74 -5.87 -9.05
C VAL A 114 13.61 -6.32 -10.21
N ALA A 115 13.30 -7.48 -10.79
CA ALA A 115 13.98 -8.00 -11.96
C ALA A 115 13.97 -6.91 -13.04
N GLY A 116 15.09 -6.20 -13.16
CA GLY A 116 15.32 -5.21 -14.19
C GLY A 116 15.43 -5.94 -15.51
N HIS A 117 14.34 -5.98 -16.28
CA HIS A 117 14.42 -6.30 -17.70
C HIS A 117 14.53 -5.02 -18.51
N ALA A 118 15.70 -4.37 -18.42
CA ALA A 118 16.15 -3.46 -19.45
C ALA A 118 16.81 -4.31 -20.55
N GLY A 119 16.01 -4.71 -21.52
CA GLY A 119 16.49 -5.21 -22.81
C GLY A 119 15.90 -4.33 -23.89
N HIS A 120 16.70 -3.41 -24.42
CA HIS A 120 16.90 -3.11 -25.84
C HIS A 120 17.93 -1.99 -26.00
#